data_AF-A0A7C5HK18-F1
#
_entry.id   AF-A0A7C5HK18-F1
#
_cell.length_a   1.000
_cell.length_b   1.000
_cell.length_c   1.000
_cell.angle_alpha   90.00
_cell.angle_beta   90.00
_cell.angle_gamma   90.00
#
_symmetry.space_group_name_H-M   'P 1'
#
loop_
_entity.id
_entity.type
_entity.pdbx_description
1 polymer ?
#
loop_
_entity_poly.entity_id
_entity_poly.type
_entity_poly.pdbx_seq_one_letter_code
_entity_poly.pdbx_strand_id
1 'polypeptide(L)'
;VRLREWRPFSFTNGQFLLFPRSEYERIGGHESVKARIMEDVFLGLEVRKKRGRQVMLNLSSIVSCRMYRDHASLWEGFVKWGYSFSALSPVATLVAGLCLVIGFSSPFISTAVALFLLQQHGMQVLVLALVQVGIILLARFACDRALGEPAVCSLLTPLGIVFFLLAMLYGTALRLAGRQVHWKRRSYGGNMAVA
;
A
#
# COMPACT_ATOMS: atom_id res chain seq x y z
N VAL A 1 21.19 14.59 2.33
CA VAL A 1 19.76 14.13 2.37
C VAL A 1 18.89 15.26 1.82
N ARG A 2 18.15 15.05 0.72
CA ARG A 2 17.33 16.10 0.10
C ARG A 2 15.99 16.20 0.83
N LEU A 3 15.72 17.31 1.51
CA LEU A 3 14.46 17.56 2.21
C LEU A 3 13.43 18.07 1.20
N ARG A 4 12.33 17.33 0.98
CA ARG A 4 11.21 17.77 0.13
C ARG A 4 9.99 18.01 1.02
N GLU A 5 9.49 19.25 1.06
CA GLU A 5 8.28 19.58 1.82
C GLU A 5 7.04 19.10 1.07
N TRP A 6 6.31 18.14 1.63
CA TRP A 6 5.03 17.67 1.08
C TRP A 6 3.89 17.95 2.08
N ARG A 7 2.80 18.56 1.62
CA ARG A 7 1.48 18.58 2.29
C ARG A 7 0.38 18.45 1.21
N PRO A 8 -0.72 17.71 1.41
CA PRO A 8 -1.14 16.90 2.55
C PRO A 8 -1.48 15.42 2.20
N PHE A 9 -0.80 14.46 2.82
CA PHE A 9 -1.33 13.22 3.41
C PHE A 9 -0.21 12.77 4.37
N SER A 10 -0.50 12.45 5.64
CA SER A 10 0.53 11.86 6.52
C SER A 10 0.66 10.40 6.12
N PHE A 11 1.62 10.09 5.26
CA PHE A 11 1.99 8.70 4.99
C PHE A 11 3.20 8.35 5.84
N THR A 12 2.96 8.21 7.14
CA THR A 12 3.96 7.76 8.10
C THR A 12 4.07 6.25 8.01
N ASN A 13 5.29 5.74 7.79
CA ASN A 13 5.56 4.32 7.66
C ASN A 13 6.42 3.88 8.85
N GLY A 14 5.94 2.88 9.60
CA GLY A 14 6.58 2.37 10.80
C GLY A 14 7.88 1.60 10.59
N GLN A 15 8.35 1.41 9.34
CA GLN A 15 9.63 0.77 9.06
C GLN A 15 10.81 1.53 9.67
N PHE A 16 10.78 2.85 9.66
CA PHE A 16 11.78 3.69 10.30
C PHE A 16 11.20 5.07 10.64
N LEU A 17 11.12 5.39 11.93
CA LEU A 17 10.66 6.68 12.42
C LEU A 17 11.70 7.27 13.37
N LEU A 18 11.98 8.55 13.20
CA LEU A 18 12.89 9.31 14.04
C LEU A 18 12.21 10.58 14.54
N PHE A 19 12.29 10.80 15.85
CA PHE A 19 11.68 11.95 16.51
C PHE A 19 12.70 12.61 17.44
N PRO A 20 12.74 13.95 17.52
CA PRO A 20 13.27 14.61 18.70
C PRO A 20 12.52 14.11 19.93
N ARG A 21 13.24 13.82 21.02
CA ARG A 21 12.64 13.28 22.24
C ARG A 21 11.47 14.14 22.75
N SER A 22 11.66 15.46 22.79
CA SER A 22 10.63 16.40 23.22
C SER A 22 9.37 16.34 22.37
N GLU A 23 9.50 16.20 21.04
CA GLU A 23 8.36 16.08 20.13
C GLU A 23 7.64 14.74 20.29
N TYR A 24 8.38 13.66 20.50
CA TYR A 24 7.81 12.33 20.75
C TYR A 24 6.99 12.29 22.04
N GLU A 25 7.52 12.85 23.12
CA GLU A 25 6.81 12.97 24.40
C GLU A 25 5.60 13.90 24.28
N ARG A 26 5.72 15.01 23.54
CA ARG A 26 4.63 15.99 23.31
C ARG A 26 3.42 15.41 22.58
N ILE A 27 3.61 14.43 21.69
CA ILE A 27 2.52 13.71 21.01
C ILE A 27 2.01 12.49 21.81
N GLY A 28 2.55 12.26 23.02
CA GLY A 28 2.21 11.12 23.89
C GLY A 28 2.88 9.80 23.52
N GLY A 29 3.83 9.81 22.58
CA GLY A 29 4.57 8.62 22.14
C GLY A 29 3.69 7.49 21.61
N HIS A 30 4.18 6.26 21.68
CA HIS A 30 3.44 5.06 21.23
C HIS A 30 2.26 4.73 22.18
N GLU A 31 2.28 5.25 23.41
CA GLU A 31 1.19 5.07 24.37
C GLU A 31 -0.13 5.66 23.83
N SER A 32 -0.06 6.79 23.11
CA SER A 32 -1.25 7.43 22.52
C SER A 32 -1.88 6.64 21.38
N VAL A 33 -1.16 5.68 20.79
CA VAL A 33 -1.62 4.88 19.64
C VAL A 33 -1.62 3.37 19.88
N LYS A 34 -1.32 2.90 21.10
CA LYS A 34 -1.11 1.47 21.41
C LYS A 34 -2.28 0.54 21.04
N ALA A 35 -3.51 1.08 21.03
CA ALA A 35 -4.73 0.34 20.70
C ALA A 35 -5.02 0.32 19.19
N ARG A 36 -4.25 1.07 18.38
CA ARG A 36 -4.47 1.23 16.94
C ARG A 36 -3.76 0.12 16.16
N ILE A 37 -4.40 -0.36 15.10
CA ILE A 37 -3.81 -1.35 14.18
C ILE A 37 -2.72 -0.76 13.25
N MET A 38 -2.80 0.55 12.97
CA MET A 38 -1.86 1.33 12.16
C MET A 38 -1.16 2.39 13.01
N GLU A 39 -0.48 1.96 14.06
CA GLU A 39 0.21 2.81 15.05
C GLU A 39 1.08 3.90 14.39
N ASP A 40 1.77 3.56 13.30
CA ASP A 40 2.61 4.46 12.52
C ASP A 40 1.83 5.61 11.86
N VAL A 41 0.73 5.28 11.16
CA VAL A 41 -0.15 6.27 10.54
C VAL A 41 -0.74 7.18 11.62
N PHE A 42 -1.22 6.60 12.73
CA PHE A 42 -1.81 7.37 13.82
C PHE A 42 -0.79 8.25 14.56
N LEU A 43 0.46 7.82 14.72
CA LEU A 43 1.54 8.70 15.22
C LEU A 43 1.74 9.91 14.30
N GLY A 44 1.71 9.69 12.98
CA GLY A 44 1.69 10.77 12.00
C GLY A 44 0.52 11.72 12.19
N LEU A 45 -0.68 11.20 12.45
CA LEU A 45 -1.85 12.03 12.73
C LEU A 45 -1.70 12.81 14.03
N GLU A 46 -1.15 12.23 15.11
CA GLU A 46 -0.92 12.93 16.37
C GLU A 46 0.07 14.09 16.22
N VAL A 47 1.16 13.90 15.46
CA VAL A 47 2.08 15.00 15.12
C VAL A 47 1.32 16.14 14.41
N ARG A 48 0.43 15.83 13.46
CA ARG A 48 -0.36 16.85 12.76
C ARG A 48 -1.36 17.55 13.68
N LYS A 49 -2.08 16.80 14.52
CA LYS A 49 -3.04 17.35 15.51
C LYS A 49 -2.34 18.33 16.44
N LYS A 50 -1.10 18.04 16.80
CA LYS A 50 -0.23 18.89 17.63
C LYS A 50 0.56 19.93 16.81
N ARG A 51 0.17 20.20 15.56
CA ARG A 51 0.77 21.19 14.64
C ARG A 51 2.26 20.98 14.34
N GLY A 52 2.77 19.76 14.56
CA GLY A 52 4.13 19.39 14.23
C GLY A 52 4.34 19.20 12.72
N ARG A 53 5.61 19.06 12.32
CA ARG A 53 6.02 18.88 10.93
C ARG A 53 6.64 17.49 10.75
N GLN A 54 6.33 16.86 9.63
CA GLN A 54 6.91 15.59 9.21
C GLN A 54 7.62 15.76 7.88
N VAL A 55 8.70 15.02 7.69
CA VAL A 55 9.45 14.96 6.44
C VAL A 55 9.71 13.49 6.09
N MET A 56 9.58 13.15 4.83
CA MET A 56 9.94 11.82 4.32
C MET A 56 11.32 11.90 3.69
N LEU A 57 12.24 11.06 4.17
CA LEU A 57 13.62 11.01 3.73
C LEU A 57 13.89 9.66 3.07
N ASN A 58 14.54 9.68 1.91
CA ASN A 58 15.07 8.44 1.35
C ASN A 58 16.33 8.05 2.13
N LEU A 59 16.21 7.00 2.94
CA LEU A 59 17.30 6.43 3.75
C LEU A 59 17.73 5.04 3.26
N SER A 60 17.34 4.64 2.05
CA SER A 60 17.64 3.30 1.48
C SER A 60 19.13 2.94 1.44
N SER A 61 20.03 3.94 1.40
CA SER A 61 21.48 3.73 1.43
C SER A 61 22.07 3.53 2.84
N ILE A 62 21.27 3.70 3.90
CA ILE A 62 21.75 3.67 5.30
C ILE A 62 20.96 2.65 6.13
N VAL A 63 19.68 2.45 5.82
CA VAL A 63 18.78 1.59 6.57
C VAL A 63 18.08 0.61 5.63
N SER A 64 18.12 -0.67 5.97
CA SER A 64 17.39 -1.74 5.29
C SER A 64 16.39 -2.41 6.25
N CYS A 65 15.20 -2.76 5.77
CA CYS A 65 14.18 -3.44 6.57
C CYS A 65 13.60 -4.62 5.82
N ARG A 66 13.79 -5.84 6.35
CA ARG A 66 13.05 -7.03 5.91
C ARG A 66 11.79 -7.15 6.77
N MET A 67 10.71 -6.53 6.32
CA MET A 67 9.45 -6.45 7.08
C MET A 67 8.78 -7.81 7.29
N TYR A 68 8.88 -8.70 6.30
CA TYR A 68 8.27 -10.02 6.27
C TYR A 68 9.33 -11.10 6.04
N ARG A 69 9.25 -12.20 6.79
CA ARG A 69 10.24 -13.29 6.71
C ARG A 69 9.72 -14.48 5.91
N ASP A 70 8.41 -14.64 5.85
CA ASP A 70 7.70 -15.74 5.22
C ASP A 70 6.39 -15.25 4.55
N HIS A 71 5.80 -16.09 3.72
CA HIS A 71 4.60 -15.77 2.94
C HIS A 71 3.35 -15.57 3.82
N ALA A 72 3.25 -16.25 4.97
CA ALA A 72 2.11 -16.11 5.87
C ALA A 72 2.14 -14.73 6.54
N SER A 73 3.31 -14.31 7.05
CA SER A 73 3.51 -12.97 7.62
C SER A 73 3.26 -11.86 6.60
N LEU A 74 3.65 -12.08 5.33
CA LEU A 74 3.37 -11.19 4.21
C LEU A 74 1.86 -11.04 4.01
N TRP A 75 1.16 -12.16 3.84
CA TRP A 75 -0.28 -12.18 3.65
C TRP A 75 -1.02 -11.50 4.82
N GLU A 76 -0.73 -11.86 6.07
CA GLU A 76 -1.31 -11.23 7.25
C GLU A 76 -1.10 -9.71 7.24
N GLY A 77 0.08 -9.25 6.84
CA GLY A 77 0.40 -7.83 6.75
C GLY A 77 -0.48 -7.08 5.75
N PHE A 78 -0.68 -7.63 4.56
CA PHE A 78 -1.52 -7.02 3.53
C PHE A 78 -3.02 -7.13 3.85
N VAL A 79 -3.45 -8.24 4.45
CA VAL A 79 -4.83 -8.41 4.95
C VAL A 79 -5.12 -7.38 6.05
N LYS A 80 -4.16 -7.15 6.95
CA LYS A 80 -4.24 -6.10 7.98
C LYS A 80 -4.47 -4.73 7.33
N TRP A 81 -3.75 -4.40 6.27
CA TRP A 81 -3.94 -3.14 5.53
C TRP A 81 -5.36 -3.02 4.97
N GLY A 82 -5.85 -4.04 4.26
CA GLY A 82 -7.22 -4.08 3.74
C GLY A 82 -8.28 -3.91 4.83
N TYR A 83 -8.13 -4.65 5.94
CA TYR A 83 -9.00 -4.54 7.11
C TYR A 83 -9.01 -3.12 7.69
N SER A 84 -7.82 -2.51 7.83
CA SER A 84 -7.66 -1.18 8.43
C SER A 84 -8.27 -0.07 7.58
N PHE A 85 -8.06 -0.11 6.26
CA PHE A 85 -8.71 0.83 5.34
C PHE A 85 -10.23 0.65 5.32
N SER A 86 -10.71 -0.59 5.28
CA SER A 86 -12.13 -0.89 5.33
C SER A 86 -12.78 -0.40 6.62
N ALA A 87 -12.06 -0.46 7.74
CA ALA A 87 -12.55 0.06 8.99
C ALA A 87 -12.76 1.59 8.96
N LEU A 88 -11.89 2.35 8.26
CA LEU A 88 -12.08 3.78 8.04
C LEU A 88 -13.27 4.07 7.10
N SER A 89 -13.33 3.37 5.96
CA SER A 89 -14.46 3.44 5.02
C SER A 89 -14.45 2.25 4.07
N PRO A 90 -15.46 1.36 4.13
CA PRO A 90 -15.58 0.24 3.20
C PRO A 90 -15.75 0.71 1.75
N VAL A 91 -16.52 1.81 1.56
CA VAL A 91 -16.76 2.40 0.23
C VAL A 91 -15.47 2.96 -0.36
N ALA A 92 -14.71 3.73 0.42
CA ALA A 92 -13.43 4.27 -0.07
C ALA A 92 -12.43 3.15 -0.40
N THR A 93 -12.43 2.08 0.39
CA THR A 93 -11.59 0.89 0.13
C THR A 93 -11.98 0.20 -1.17
N LEU A 94 -13.28 0.03 -1.43
CA LEU A 94 -13.78 -0.55 -2.68
C LEU A 94 -13.43 0.33 -3.88
N VAL A 95 -13.63 1.64 -3.78
CA VAL A 95 -13.28 2.61 -4.84
C VAL A 95 -11.78 2.58 -5.12
N ALA A 96 -10.93 2.54 -4.08
CA ALA A 96 -9.48 2.40 -4.25
C ALA A 96 -9.12 1.08 -4.94
N GLY A 97 -9.76 -0.02 -4.56
CA GLY A 97 -9.62 -1.31 -5.23
C GLY A 97 -10.00 -1.27 -6.71
N LEU A 98 -11.13 -0.63 -7.03
CA LEU A 98 -11.57 -0.46 -8.41
C LEU A 98 -10.59 0.40 -9.22
N CYS A 99 -10.07 1.47 -8.63
CA CYS A 99 -9.03 2.30 -9.27
C CYS A 99 -7.75 1.51 -9.54
N LEU A 100 -7.35 0.60 -8.64
CA LEU A 100 -6.22 -0.30 -8.86
C LEU A 100 -6.48 -1.26 -10.01
N VAL A 101 -7.66 -1.86 -10.08
CA VAL A 101 -8.04 -2.76 -11.19
C VAL A 101 -8.05 -2.00 -12.52
N ILE A 102 -8.70 -0.84 -12.58
CA ILE A 102 -8.80 -0.04 -13.81
C ILE A 102 -7.43 0.48 -14.23
N GLY A 103 -6.64 1.03 -13.30
CA GLY A 103 -5.36 1.66 -13.62
C GLY A 103 -4.24 0.67 -13.92
N PHE A 104 -4.26 -0.50 -13.28
CA PHE A 104 -3.10 -1.40 -13.30
C PHE A 104 -3.40 -2.85 -13.70
N SER A 105 -4.65 -3.31 -13.72
CA SER A 105 -5.02 -4.65 -14.22
C SER A 105 -5.67 -4.60 -15.60
N SER A 106 -6.50 -3.59 -15.87
CA SER A 106 -7.23 -3.42 -17.13
C SER A 106 -6.33 -3.47 -18.37
N PRO A 107 -5.14 -2.84 -18.41
CA PRO A 107 -4.28 -2.90 -19.60
C PRO A 107 -3.77 -4.30 -19.93
N PHE A 108 -3.59 -5.16 -18.92
CA PHE A 108 -3.21 -6.55 -19.13
C PHE A 108 -4.41 -7.38 -19.62
N ILE A 109 -5.59 -7.14 -19.05
CA ILE A 109 -6.83 -7.80 -19.47
C ILE A 109 -7.19 -7.40 -20.91
N SER A 110 -7.11 -6.11 -21.25
CA SER A 110 -7.41 -5.62 -22.59
C SER A 110 -6.44 -6.18 -23.63
N THR A 111 -5.17 -6.36 -23.28
CA THR A 111 -4.19 -7.05 -24.15
C THR A 111 -4.58 -8.50 -24.40
N ALA A 112 -4.97 -9.23 -23.35
CA ALA A 112 -5.43 -10.63 -23.49
C ALA A 112 -6.69 -10.74 -24.38
N VAL A 113 -7.66 -9.84 -24.19
CA VAL A 113 -8.88 -9.76 -25.01
C VAL A 113 -8.55 -9.41 -26.46
N ALA A 114 -7.67 -8.43 -26.69
CA ALA A 114 -7.25 -8.02 -28.03
C ALA A 114 -6.52 -9.14 -28.79
N LEU A 115 -5.72 -9.95 -28.10
CA LEU A 115 -5.10 -11.15 -28.66
C LEU A 115 -6.15 -12.20 -29.04
N PHE A 116 -7.11 -12.48 -28.15
CA PHE A 116 -8.16 -13.48 -28.39
C PHE A 116 -9.10 -13.09 -29.54
N LEU A 117 -9.41 -11.80 -29.67
CA LEU A 117 -10.32 -11.25 -30.68
C LEU A 117 -9.57 -10.55 -31.83
N LEU A 118 -8.31 -10.94 -32.10
CA LEU A 118 -7.45 -10.27 -33.08
C LEU A 118 -8.07 -10.20 -34.48
N GLN A 119 -8.75 -11.27 -34.90
CA GLN A 119 -9.43 -11.32 -36.21
C GLN A 119 -10.60 -10.33 -36.31
N GLN A 120 -11.18 -9.93 -35.18
CA GLN A 120 -12.33 -9.00 -35.14
C GLN A 120 -11.90 -7.54 -34.95
N HIS A 121 -10.86 -7.30 -34.15
CA HIS A 121 -10.44 -5.95 -33.76
C HIS A 121 -9.26 -5.41 -34.57
N GLY A 122 -8.56 -6.27 -35.32
CA GLY A 122 -7.41 -5.89 -36.13
C GLY A 122 -6.16 -5.57 -35.30
N MET A 123 -5.03 -5.42 -35.99
CA MET A 123 -3.71 -5.28 -35.36
C MET A 123 -3.56 -3.98 -34.55
N GLN A 124 -4.28 -2.92 -34.93
CA GLN A 124 -4.17 -1.61 -34.28
C GLN A 124 -4.58 -1.64 -32.81
N VAL A 125 -5.65 -2.36 -32.48
CA VAL A 125 -6.13 -2.51 -31.10
C VAL A 125 -5.12 -3.26 -30.25
N LEU A 126 -4.51 -4.31 -30.80
CA LEU A 126 -3.43 -5.05 -30.12
C LEU A 126 -2.20 -4.17 -29.86
N VAL A 127 -1.78 -3.38 -30.86
CA VAL A 127 -0.64 -2.45 -30.70
C VAL A 127 -0.92 -1.44 -29.59
N LEU A 128 -2.11 -0.83 -29.55
CA LEU A 128 -2.48 0.11 -28.48
C LEU A 128 -2.50 -0.56 -27.09
N ALA A 129 -3.00 -1.79 -26.98
CA ALA A 129 -3.01 -2.53 -25.72
C ALA A 129 -1.58 -2.85 -25.24
N LEU A 130 -0.71 -3.29 -26.15
CA LEU A 130 0.70 -3.55 -25.85
C LEU A 130 1.46 -2.28 -25.44
N VAL A 131 1.18 -1.13 -26.07
CA VAL A 131 1.78 0.15 -25.69
C VAL A 131 1.40 0.54 -24.26
N GLN A 132 0.13 0.36 -23.86
CA GLN A 132 -0.32 0.65 -22.49
C GLN A 132 0.41 -0.22 -21.46
N VAL A 133 0.54 -1.52 -21.72
CA VAL A 133 1.31 -2.44 -20.87
C VAL A 133 2.79 -2.01 -20.82
N GLY A 134 3.38 -1.65 -21.96
CA GLY A 134 4.75 -1.16 -22.06
C GLY A 134 5.00 0.08 -21.20
N ILE A 135 4.07 1.04 -21.21
CA ILE A 135 4.15 2.25 -20.36
C ILE A 135 4.15 1.88 -18.87
N ILE A 136 3.25 0.99 -18.44
CA ILE A 136 3.17 0.56 -17.03
C ILE A 136 4.46 -0.13 -16.60
N LEU A 137 4.95 -1.08 -17.39
CA LEU A 137 6.16 -1.82 -17.07
C LEU A 137 7.40 -0.92 -17.08
N LEU A 138 7.48 0.03 -18.02
CA LEU A 138 8.58 1.01 -18.07
C LEU A 138 8.55 1.96 -16.87
N ALA A 139 7.38 2.49 -16.51
CA ALA A 139 7.22 3.35 -15.34
C ALA A 139 7.60 2.59 -14.06
N ARG A 140 7.17 1.33 -13.95
CA ARG A 140 7.53 0.46 -12.84
C ARG A 140 9.03 0.16 -12.80
N PHE A 141 9.63 -0.17 -13.93
CA PHE A 141 11.06 -0.41 -14.06
C PHE A 141 11.88 0.82 -13.65
N ALA A 142 11.47 2.02 -14.07
CA ALA A 142 12.11 3.27 -13.65
C ALA A 142 12.01 3.50 -12.14
N CYS A 143 10.90 3.11 -11.50
CA CYS A 143 10.77 3.14 -10.05
C CYS A 143 11.69 2.12 -9.36
N ASP A 144 11.69 0.86 -9.81
CA ASP A 144 12.49 -0.23 -9.23
C ASP A 144 13.99 0.06 -9.37
N ARG A 145 14.44 0.37 -10.59
CA ARG A 145 15.25 1.57 -10.90
C ARG A 145 15.83 2.38 -9.74
N ALA A 146 15.12 3.47 -9.47
CA ALA A 146 15.45 4.47 -8.47
C ALA A 146 15.51 3.92 -7.04
N LEU A 147 14.82 2.80 -6.76
CA LEU A 147 14.76 2.18 -5.43
C LEU A 147 15.82 1.09 -5.20
N GLY A 148 16.59 0.72 -6.24
CA GLY A 148 17.58 -0.36 -6.14
C GLY A 148 16.98 -1.77 -6.16
N GLU A 149 15.71 -1.90 -6.57
CA GLU A 149 15.01 -3.19 -6.63
C GLU A 149 15.36 -3.97 -7.91
N PRO A 150 15.34 -5.32 -7.87
CA PRO A 150 15.53 -6.17 -9.04
C PRO A 150 14.50 -5.91 -10.14
N ALA A 151 14.94 -5.94 -11.41
CA ALA A 151 14.07 -5.73 -12.58
C ALA A 151 12.93 -6.77 -12.69
N VAL A 152 13.15 -7.98 -12.14
CA VAL A 152 12.15 -9.05 -12.10
C VAL A 152 10.89 -8.59 -11.35
N CYS A 153 11.02 -7.73 -10.33
CA CYS A 153 9.87 -7.16 -9.61
C CYS A 153 8.94 -6.40 -10.54
N SER A 154 9.48 -5.70 -11.55
CA SER A 154 8.68 -4.96 -12.52
C SER A 154 7.83 -5.90 -13.39
N LEU A 155 8.40 -7.03 -13.82
CA LEU A 155 7.69 -8.05 -14.60
C LEU A 155 6.61 -8.76 -13.78
N LEU A 156 6.85 -8.99 -12.49
CA LEU A 156 5.91 -9.64 -11.58
C LEU A 156 4.83 -8.69 -11.02
N THR A 157 4.80 -7.43 -11.44
CA THR A 157 3.81 -6.43 -11.02
C THR A 157 2.36 -6.90 -11.14
N PRO A 158 1.92 -7.56 -12.24
CA PRO A 158 0.55 -8.06 -12.35
C PRO A 158 0.20 -9.04 -11.23
N LEU A 159 1.12 -9.94 -10.89
CA LEU A 159 0.94 -10.89 -9.79
C LEU A 159 0.88 -10.17 -8.44
N GLY A 160 1.73 -9.15 -8.24
CA GLY A 160 1.71 -8.30 -7.05
C GLY A 160 0.39 -7.56 -6.86
N ILE A 161 -0.20 -7.05 -7.95
CA ILE A 161 -1.51 -6.37 -7.92
C ILE A 161 -2.61 -7.35 -7.55
N VAL A 162 -2.64 -8.54 -8.16
CA VAL A 162 -3.62 -9.58 -7.82
C VAL A 162 -3.49 -9.98 -6.35
N PHE A 163 -2.28 -10.23 -5.88
CA PHE A 163 -2.02 -10.53 -4.46
C PHE A 163 -2.53 -9.42 -3.55
N PHE A 164 -2.22 -8.16 -3.86
CA PHE A 164 -2.67 -7.00 -3.08
C PHE A 164 -4.21 -6.91 -3.05
N LEU A 165 -4.86 -7.05 -4.20
CA LEU A 165 -6.32 -7.02 -4.31
C LEU A 165 -6.98 -8.13 -3.51
N LEU A 166 -6.47 -9.36 -3.61
CA LEU A 166 -6.99 -10.50 -2.85
C LEU A 166 -6.87 -10.27 -1.33
N ALA A 167 -5.70 -9.82 -0.87
CA ALA A 167 -5.50 -9.51 0.54
C ALA A 167 -6.40 -8.37 1.01
N MET A 168 -6.58 -7.33 0.19
CA MET A 168 -7.44 -6.20 0.49
C MET A 168 -8.92 -6.61 0.57
N LEU A 169 -9.41 -7.40 -0.39
CA LEU A 169 -10.78 -7.92 -0.41
C LEU A 169 -11.03 -8.85 0.77
N TYR A 170 -10.08 -9.74 1.10
CA TYR A 170 -10.19 -10.62 2.25
C TYR A 170 -10.23 -9.84 3.57
N GLY A 171 -9.34 -8.85 3.76
CA GLY A 171 -9.37 -7.97 4.92
C GLY A 171 -10.67 -7.18 5.04
N THR A 172 -11.20 -6.68 3.91
CA THR A 172 -12.51 -6.02 3.85
C THR A 172 -13.65 -6.97 4.22
N ALA A 173 -13.64 -8.20 3.70
CA ALA A 173 -14.66 -9.20 4.01
C ALA A 173 -14.65 -9.58 5.49
N LEU A 174 -13.47 -9.76 6.11
CA LEU A 174 -13.35 -9.97 7.55
C LEU A 174 -13.96 -8.81 8.33
N ARG A 175 -13.71 -7.56 7.92
CA ARG A 175 -14.25 -6.37 8.57
C ARG A 175 -15.77 -6.31 8.47
N LEU A 176 -16.32 -6.51 7.27
CA LEU A 176 -17.77 -6.50 7.05
C LEU A 176 -18.49 -7.63 7.77
N ALA A 177 -17.84 -8.79 7.93
CA ALA A 177 -18.35 -9.91 8.70
C ALA A 177 -18.20 -9.74 10.23
N GLY A 178 -17.70 -8.59 10.71
CA GLY A 178 -17.47 -8.35 12.14
C GLY A 178 -16.36 -9.21 12.75
N ARG A 179 -15.55 -9.88 11.92
CA ARG A 179 -14.47 -10.77 12.37
C ARG A 179 -13.23 -9.97 12.75
N GLN A 180 -12.37 -10.62 13.53
CA GLN A 180 -11.08 -10.06 13.91
C GLN A 180 -10.02 -10.32 12.83
N VAL A 181 -9.01 -9.46 12.76
CA VAL A 181 -7.81 -9.67 11.95
C VAL A 181 -6.62 -9.93 12.87
N HIS A 182 -5.79 -10.90 12.50
CA HIS A 182 -4.58 -11.24 13.24
C HIS A 182 -3.36 -10.53 12.64
N TRP A 183 -2.50 -9.99 13.49
CA TRP A 183 -1.25 -9.36 13.09
C TRP A 183 -0.20 -9.42 14.20
N LYS A 184 0.98 -10.01 13.90
CA LYS A 184 2.12 -10.11 14.85
C LYS A 184 1.67 -10.59 16.25
N ARG A 185 0.88 -11.67 16.28
CA ARG A 185 0.31 -12.30 17.50
C ARG A 185 -0.75 -11.47 18.26
N ARG A 186 -1.23 -10.38 17.68
CA ARG A 186 -2.35 -9.58 18.23
C ARG A 186 -3.59 -9.78 17.37
N SER A 187 -4.76 -9.73 18.00
CA SER A 187 -6.05 -9.79 17.32
C SER A 187 -6.72 -8.43 17.43
N TYR A 188 -7.16 -7.89 16.29
CA TYR A 188 -7.85 -6.60 16.23
C TYR A 188 -9.29 -6.82 15.78
N GLY A 189 -10.25 -6.23 16.50
CA GLY A 189 -11.67 -6.27 16.17
C GLY A 189 -12.39 -5.00 16.56
N GLY A 190 -13.64 -4.86 16.10
CA GLY A 190 -14.51 -3.74 16.50
C GLY A 190 -13.94 -2.37 16.14
N ASN A 191 -13.93 -1.43 17.09
CA ASN A 191 -13.49 -0.04 16.87
C ASN A 191 -11.96 0.14 16.91
N MET A 192 -11.16 -0.86 17.31
CA MET A 192 -9.70 -0.72 17.47
C MET A 192 -8.94 -0.40 16.16
N ALA A 193 -9.60 -0.58 15.00
CA ALA A 193 -9.03 -0.22 13.71
C ALA A 193 -9.15 1.28 13.38
N VAL A 194 -10.03 2.03 14.07
CA VAL A 194 -10.44 3.41 13.74
C VAL A 194 -10.46 4.34 14.95
N ALA A 195 -10.61 3.80 16.17
CA ALA A 195 -10.78 4.52 17.44
C ALA A 195 -9.60 4.41 18.38
#